data_AF-D4XPX9-F1
#
_entry.id   AF-D4XPX9-F1
#
_cell.length_a   1.000
_cell.length_b   1.000
_cell.length_c   1.000
_cell.angle_alpha   90.00
_cell.angle_beta   90.00
_cell.angle_gamma   90.00
#
_symmetry.space_group_name_H-M   'P 1'
#
loop_
_entity.id
_entity.type
_entity.pdbx_description
1 polymer ?
#
loop_
_entity_poly.entity_id
_entity_poly.type
_entity_poly.pdbx_seq_one_letter_code
_entity_poly.pdbx_strand_id
1 'polypeptide(L)'
;MNKELMMKLSNYAWLIELNEELKQFVTDDIIIKVVAEDWERRQYFQLREATFRDEQKILKEDRDEHDFKALAIVAIGQIFGEHDRVIGAVRIFPEAEQTWWGGRLCVDPVYRHQHAIGKALINAAVSTAKNLGCTTFLATVQQQNERYFQKLCWDTVHELNVANLPHVLMQAQVENYPLQHVVMQAYSYREVC
;
A
#
# COMPACT_ATOMS: atom_id res chain seq x y z
N MET A 1 5.94 -9.31 -14.90
CA MET A 1 4.71 -9.98 -14.41
C MET A 1 4.04 -10.76 -15.54
N ASN A 2 3.90 -12.09 -15.42
CA ASN A 2 3.26 -12.95 -16.42
C ASN A 2 1.74 -12.63 -16.49
N LYS A 3 1.18 -12.52 -17.70
CA LYS A 3 -0.28 -12.40 -17.95
C LYS A 3 -1.10 -13.44 -17.20
N GLU A 4 -0.55 -14.63 -16.99
CA GLU A 4 -1.20 -15.74 -16.28
C GLU A 4 -1.40 -15.47 -14.78
N LEU A 5 -0.44 -14.81 -14.12
CA LEU A 5 -0.59 -14.41 -12.72
C LEU A 5 -1.61 -13.28 -12.57
N MET A 6 -1.63 -12.33 -13.51
CA MET A 6 -2.63 -11.26 -13.55
C MET A 6 -4.05 -11.80 -13.80
N MET A 7 -4.19 -12.73 -14.72
CA MET A 7 -5.47 -13.35 -15.06
C MET A 7 -5.95 -14.30 -13.95
N LYS A 8 -5.02 -14.95 -13.23
CA LYS A 8 -5.33 -15.65 -11.97
C LYS A 8 -5.80 -14.66 -10.91
N LEU A 9 -5.06 -13.56 -10.71
CA LEU A 9 -5.38 -12.54 -9.72
C LEU A 9 -6.77 -11.94 -9.97
N SER A 10 -7.08 -11.51 -11.19
CA SER A 10 -8.39 -10.94 -11.53
C SER A 10 -9.59 -11.86 -11.31
N ASN A 11 -9.37 -13.18 -11.20
CA ASN A 11 -10.43 -14.18 -11.04
C ASN A 11 -10.62 -14.63 -9.59
N TYR A 12 -9.87 -14.09 -8.63
CA TYR A 12 -10.02 -14.49 -7.24
C TYR A 12 -11.14 -13.71 -6.53
N ALA A 13 -12.15 -14.45 -6.07
CA ALA A 13 -13.27 -13.91 -5.28
C ALA A 13 -12.80 -13.13 -4.04
N TRP A 14 -11.69 -13.55 -3.40
CA TRP A 14 -11.15 -12.87 -2.23
C TRP A 14 -10.70 -11.43 -2.49
N LEU A 15 -10.36 -11.04 -3.73
CA LEU A 15 -10.08 -9.63 -4.05
C LEU A 15 -11.34 -8.78 -4.02
N ILE A 16 -12.48 -9.35 -4.46
CA ILE A 16 -13.78 -8.67 -4.38
C ILE A 16 -14.20 -8.53 -2.92
N GLU A 17 -14.07 -9.61 -2.14
CA GLU A 17 -14.37 -9.59 -0.70
C GLU A 17 -13.48 -8.59 0.06
N LEU A 18 -12.17 -8.61 -0.21
CA LEU A 18 -11.22 -7.66 0.36
C LEU A 18 -11.58 -6.22 -0.02
N ASN A 19 -12.02 -5.96 -1.25
CA ASN A 19 -12.47 -4.63 -1.66
C ASN A 19 -13.70 -4.17 -0.89
N GLU A 20 -14.69 -5.04 -0.65
CA GLU A 20 -15.85 -4.71 0.18
C GLU A 20 -15.45 -4.43 1.63
N GLU A 21 -14.53 -5.21 2.21
CA GLU A 21 -14.01 -4.93 3.54
C GLU A 21 -13.24 -3.60 3.58
N LEU A 22 -12.53 -3.25 2.51
CA LEU A 22 -11.78 -1.99 2.44
C LEU A 22 -12.69 -0.76 2.34
N LYS A 23 -13.95 -0.89 1.87
CA LYS A 23 -14.95 0.20 1.92
C LYS A 23 -15.22 0.70 3.33
N GLN A 24 -14.95 -0.10 4.37
CA GLN A 24 -15.03 0.39 5.75
C GLN A 24 -13.99 1.49 6.06
N PHE A 25 -12.95 1.63 5.21
CA PHE A 25 -11.86 2.59 5.36
C PHE A 25 -11.85 3.68 4.29
N VAL A 26 -12.57 3.56 3.17
CA VAL A 26 -12.55 4.55 2.07
C VAL A 26 -13.96 4.84 1.58
N THR A 27 -14.16 5.99 0.91
CA THR A 27 -15.45 6.37 0.33
C THR A 27 -15.81 5.52 -0.90
N ASP A 28 -17.09 5.50 -1.27
CA ASP A 28 -17.56 4.79 -2.48
C ASP A 28 -16.88 5.25 -3.77
N ASP A 29 -16.34 6.47 -3.81
CA ASP A 29 -15.58 7.00 -4.94
C ASP A 29 -14.11 6.54 -4.98
N ILE A 30 -13.69 5.57 -4.16
CA ILE A 30 -12.31 5.06 -4.13
C ILE A 30 -12.31 3.54 -4.21
N ILE A 31 -11.57 3.01 -5.18
CA ILE A 31 -11.35 1.57 -5.35
C ILE A 31 -9.90 1.22 -5.02
N ILE A 32 -9.69 0.16 -4.24
CA ILE A 32 -8.38 -0.48 -4.09
C ILE A 32 -8.33 -1.69 -5.01
N LYS A 33 -7.24 -1.86 -5.77
CA LYS A 33 -7.06 -3.06 -6.59
C LYS A 33 -5.61 -3.31 -6.95
N VAL A 34 -5.33 -4.54 -7.37
CA VAL A 34 -4.09 -4.86 -8.08
C VAL A 34 -4.13 -4.22 -9.47
N VAL A 35 -3.02 -3.59 -9.88
CA VAL A 35 -2.86 -2.98 -11.21
C VAL A 35 -3.03 -4.05 -12.29
N ALA A 36 -3.99 -3.84 -13.19
CA ALA A 36 -4.31 -4.72 -14.30
C ALA A 36 -4.20 -4.01 -15.67
N GLU A 37 -4.35 -2.69 -15.71
CA GLU A 37 -4.39 -1.91 -16.95
C GLU A 37 -3.14 -1.04 -17.16
N ASP A 38 -2.81 -0.76 -18.41
CA ASP A 38 -1.60 -0.01 -18.75
C ASP A 38 -1.64 1.43 -18.21
N TRP A 39 -2.81 2.06 -18.15
CA TRP A 39 -2.94 3.40 -17.60
C TRP A 39 -2.74 3.44 -16.08
N GLU A 40 -3.25 2.43 -15.36
CA GLU A 40 -3.02 2.25 -13.92
C GLU A 40 -1.54 2.07 -13.65
N ARG A 41 -0.86 1.22 -14.44
CA ARG A 41 0.58 0.99 -14.35
C ARG A 41 1.39 2.26 -14.59
N ARG A 42 1.02 3.05 -15.60
CA ARG A 42 1.69 4.33 -15.89
C ARG A 42 1.54 5.30 -14.71
N GLN A 43 0.32 5.51 -14.22
CA GLN A 43 0.08 6.44 -13.11
C GLN A 43 0.68 5.95 -11.78
N TYR A 44 0.69 4.64 -11.54
CA TYR A 44 1.38 4.01 -10.41
C TYR A 44 2.86 4.41 -10.34
N PHE A 45 3.59 4.30 -11.46
CA PHE A 45 4.99 4.70 -11.50
C PHE A 45 5.17 6.22 -11.39
N GLN A 46 4.29 7.00 -12.04
CA GLN A 46 4.32 8.46 -11.94
C GLN A 46 4.13 8.95 -10.50
N LEU A 47 3.17 8.39 -9.75
CA LEU A 47 2.91 8.75 -8.37
C LEU A 47 4.10 8.42 -7.45
N ARG A 48 4.72 7.24 -7.65
CA ARG A 48 5.91 6.85 -6.90
C ARG A 48 7.09 7.77 -7.20
N GLU A 49 7.35 8.06 -8.47
CA GLU A 49 8.44 8.96 -8.89
C GLU A 49 8.26 10.36 -8.28
N ALA A 50 7.06 10.94 -8.39
CA ALA A 50 6.73 12.22 -7.79
C ALA A 50 6.95 12.22 -6.25
N THR A 51 6.61 11.12 -5.58
CA THR A 51 6.73 11.04 -4.11
C THR A 51 8.19 10.82 -3.66
N PHE A 52 8.87 9.80 -4.18
CA PHE A 52 10.16 9.36 -3.63
C PHE A 52 11.37 10.08 -4.23
N ARG A 53 11.29 10.46 -5.51
CA ARG A 53 12.35 11.23 -6.19
C ARG A 53 12.12 12.72 -6.01
N ASP A 54 10.96 13.23 -6.43
CA ASP A 54 10.79 14.68 -6.57
C ASP A 54 10.51 15.36 -5.22
N GLU A 55 9.57 14.82 -4.44
CA GLU A 55 9.16 15.38 -3.14
C GLU A 55 10.15 15.02 -2.03
N GLN A 56 10.34 13.73 -1.75
CA GLN A 56 11.14 13.29 -0.59
C GLN A 56 12.64 13.23 -0.87
N LYS A 57 13.06 13.21 -2.14
CA LYS A 57 14.47 13.18 -2.57
C LYS A 57 15.29 12.04 -1.97
N ILE A 58 14.64 10.91 -1.67
CA ILE A 58 15.26 9.73 -1.06
C ILE A 58 15.94 8.88 -2.13
N LEU A 59 15.34 8.84 -3.32
CA LEU A 59 15.80 8.01 -4.41
C LEU A 59 16.22 8.88 -5.60
N LYS A 60 17.40 8.58 -6.16
CA LYS A 60 17.80 9.14 -7.46
C LYS A 60 16.89 8.64 -8.58
N GLU A 61 16.47 7.39 -8.50
CA GLU A 61 15.47 6.79 -9.37
C GLU A 61 14.55 5.87 -8.58
N ASP A 62 13.25 5.97 -8.83
CA ASP A 62 12.27 5.22 -8.05
C ASP A 62 12.19 3.74 -8.45
N ARG A 63 12.45 3.43 -9.72
CA ARG A 63 12.37 2.07 -10.26
C ARG A 63 13.59 1.25 -9.88
N ASP A 64 13.36 -0.01 -9.53
CA ASP A 64 14.43 -0.96 -9.20
C ASP A 64 14.11 -2.38 -9.72
N GLU A 65 15.05 -3.31 -9.49
CA GLU A 65 14.96 -4.70 -9.96
C GLU A 65 13.75 -5.47 -9.38
N HIS A 66 13.26 -5.10 -8.20
CA HIS A 66 12.10 -5.75 -7.59
C HIS A 66 10.80 -5.45 -8.36
N ASP A 67 10.73 -4.36 -9.11
CA ASP A 67 9.55 -3.99 -9.90
C ASP A 67 9.19 -5.04 -10.97
N PHE A 68 10.14 -5.90 -11.36
CA PHE A 68 9.87 -7.00 -12.30
C PHE A 68 9.01 -8.11 -11.68
N LYS A 69 9.26 -8.42 -10.41
CA LYS A 69 8.59 -9.47 -9.62
C LYS A 69 7.48 -8.94 -8.70
N ALA A 70 7.33 -7.62 -8.59
CA ALA A 70 6.35 -7.00 -7.71
C ALA A 70 4.92 -7.04 -8.26
N LEU A 71 3.98 -7.21 -7.34
CA LEU A 71 2.58 -6.88 -7.52
C LEU A 71 2.37 -5.43 -7.09
N ALA A 72 1.85 -4.61 -8.00
CA ALA A 72 1.46 -3.24 -7.71
C ALA A 72 -0.01 -3.20 -7.29
N ILE A 73 -0.30 -2.56 -6.17
CA ILE A 73 -1.66 -2.33 -5.65
C ILE A 73 -1.87 -0.83 -5.59
N VAL A 74 -3.00 -0.37 -6.12
CA VAL A 74 -3.34 1.05 -6.27
C VAL A 74 -4.66 1.38 -5.62
N ALA A 75 -4.76 2.61 -5.13
CA ALA A 75 -6.01 3.29 -4.83
C ALA A 75 -6.36 4.19 -6.01
N ILE A 76 -7.55 4.03 -6.57
CA ILE A 76 -8.04 4.77 -7.72
C ILE A 76 -9.24 5.60 -7.27
N GLY A 77 -9.15 6.92 -7.44
CA GLY A 77 -10.29 7.81 -7.31
C GLY A 77 -11.21 7.70 -8.52
N GLN A 78 -12.51 7.78 -8.28
CA GLN A 78 -13.54 7.74 -9.28
C GLN A 78 -14.22 9.10 -9.41
N ILE A 79 -14.65 9.42 -10.64
CA ILE A 79 -15.49 10.58 -10.93
C ILE A 79 -16.73 10.07 -11.67
N PHE A 80 -17.92 10.31 -11.11
CA PHE A 80 -19.20 9.80 -11.63
C PHE A 80 -19.21 8.28 -11.87
N GLY A 81 -18.52 7.52 -11.00
CA GLY A 81 -18.43 6.06 -11.09
C GLY A 81 -17.37 5.53 -12.07
N GLU A 82 -16.74 6.40 -12.87
CA GLU A 82 -15.67 6.02 -13.79
C GLU A 82 -14.30 6.15 -13.11
N HIS A 83 -13.37 5.24 -13.44
CA HIS A 83 -11.99 5.32 -12.96
C HIS A 83 -11.30 6.56 -13.54
N ASP A 84 -10.81 7.45 -12.67
CA ASP A 84 -10.17 8.69 -13.10
C ASP A 84 -8.65 8.62 -12.89
N ARG A 85 -8.22 8.44 -11.64
CA ARG A 85 -6.82 8.67 -11.26
C ARG A 85 -6.33 7.76 -10.16
N VAL A 86 -5.09 7.29 -10.28
CA VAL A 86 -4.36 6.65 -9.18
C VAL A 86 -3.98 7.71 -8.14
N ILE A 87 -4.54 7.59 -6.95
CA ILE A 87 -4.35 8.52 -5.82
C ILE A 87 -3.54 7.89 -4.69
N GLY A 88 -3.21 6.60 -4.78
CA GLY A 88 -2.35 5.91 -3.84
C GLY A 88 -1.76 4.64 -4.43
N ALA A 89 -0.61 4.23 -3.93
CA ALA A 89 0.12 3.08 -4.43
C ALA A 89 0.90 2.39 -3.32
N VAL A 90 1.01 1.06 -3.43
CA VAL A 90 1.93 0.22 -2.67
C VAL A 90 2.38 -0.93 -3.56
N ARG A 91 3.56 -1.49 -3.29
CA ARG A 91 4.05 -2.68 -3.97
C ARG A 91 4.31 -3.78 -2.97
N ILE A 92 4.09 -5.02 -3.40
CA ILE A 92 4.52 -6.21 -2.67
C ILE A 92 5.30 -7.14 -3.59
N PHE A 93 6.29 -7.86 -3.08
CA PHE A 93 7.04 -8.85 -3.86
C PHE A 93 7.53 -10.02 -3.00
N PRO A 94 7.63 -11.23 -3.58
CA PRO A 94 8.21 -12.37 -2.88
C PRO A 94 9.75 -12.29 -2.88
N GLU A 95 10.35 -12.68 -1.76
CA GLU A 95 11.81 -12.82 -1.61
C GLU A 95 12.21 -14.29 -1.41
N ALA A 96 11.41 -15.05 -0.66
CA ALA A 96 11.56 -16.49 -0.45
C ALA A 96 10.17 -17.17 -0.46
N GLU A 97 10.11 -18.49 -0.30
CA GLU A 97 8.87 -19.28 -0.45
C GLU A 97 7.67 -18.75 0.35
N GLN A 98 7.89 -18.20 1.55
CA GLN A 98 6.83 -17.65 2.41
C GLN A 98 7.13 -16.24 2.93
N THR A 99 8.17 -15.60 2.40
CA THR A 99 8.60 -14.26 2.83
C THR A 99 8.32 -13.25 1.73
N TRP A 100 7.53 -12.25 2.09
CA TRP A 100 7.14 -11.15 1.21
C TRP A 100 7.58 -9.81 1.78
N TRP A 101 7.79 -8.87 0.87
CA TRP A 101 8.18 -7.50 1.20
C TRP A 101 7.16 -6.51 0.67
N GLY A 102 6.79 -5.56 1.51
CA GLY A 102 6.06 -4.36 1.15
C GLY A 102 7.01 -3.18 0.91
N GLY A 103 6.62 -2.27 0.01
CA GLY A 103 7.38 -1.06 -0.21
C GLY A 103 6.64 -0.04 -1.07
N ARG A 104 7.27 1.12 -1.24
CA ARG A 104 6.78 2.22 -2.10
C ARG A 104 5.35 2.66 -1.77
N LEU A 105 4.96 2.55 -0.50
CA LEU A 105 3.70 3.08 -0.02
C LEU A 105 3.70 4.61 -0.17
N CYS A 106 2.82 5.13 -1.01
CA CYS A 106 2.64 6.56 -1.24
C CYS A 106 1.17 6.88 -1.51
N VAL A 107 0.76 8.08 -1.10
CA VAL A 107 -0.58 8.62 -1.32
C VAL A 107 -0.40 10.02 -1.88
N ASP A 108 -1.22 10.40 -2.85
CA ASP A 108 -1.23 11.74 -3.42
C ASP A 108 -1.44 12.79 -2.30
N PRO A 109 -0.65 13.87 -2.26
CA PRO A 109 -0.70 14.88 -1.20
C PRO A 109 -2.11 15.36 -0.83
N VAL A 110 -2.98 15.54 -1.83
CA VAL A 110 -4.35 16.04 -1.63
C VAL A 110 -5.19 15.11 -0.74
N TYR A 111 -4.84 13.82 -0.69
CA TYR A 111 -5.61 12.79 0.01
C TYR A 111 -4.92 12.27 1.29
N ARG A 112 -3.75 12.80 1.66
CA ARG A 112 -2.98 12.30 2.82
C ARG A 112 -3.65 12.57 4.17
N HIS A 113 -4.45 13.64 4.26
CA HIS A 113 -5.10 14.06 5.51
C HIS A 113 -6.08 13.03 6.09
N GLN A 114 -6.61 12.14 5.25
CA GLN A 114 -7.62 11.19 5.69
C GLN A 114 -7.00 9.93 6.30
N HIS A 115 -5.68 9.68 6.16
CA HIS A 115 -4.94 8.47 6.58
C HIS A 115 -5.52 7.10 6.17
N ALA A 116 -6.74 7.09 5.64
CA ALA A 116 -7.58 5.94 5.42
C ALA A 116 -7.15 5.21 4.15
N ILE A 117 -6.73 5.95 3.11
CA ILE A 117 -6.12 5.38 1.91
C ILE A 117 -4.83 4.64 2.24
N GLY A 118 -3.94 5.24 3.03
CA GLY A 118 -2.68 4.59 3.45
C GLY A 118 -2.95 3.29 4.20
N LYS A 119 -3.93 3.30 5.10
CA LYS A 119 -4.36 2.14 5.88
C LYS A 119 -4.99 1.07 4.99
N ALA A 120 -5.84 1.46 4.04
CA ALA A 120 -6.46 0.57 3.09
C ALA A 120 -5.42 -0.11 2.18
N LEU A 121 -4.41 0.64 1.72
CA LEU A 121 -3.30 0.09 0.94
C LEU A 121 -2.44 -0.90 1.74
N ILE A 122 -2.10 -0.58 3.00
CA ILE A 122 -1.38 -1.51 3.89
C ILE A 122 -2.21 -2.78 4.11
N ASN A 123 -3.50 -2.63 4.41
CA ASN A 123 -4.41 -3.76 4.60
C ASN A 123 -4.50 -4.63 3.34
N ALA A 124 -4.63 -4.01 2.16
CA ALA A 124 -4.65 -4.72 0.90
C ALA A 124 -3.33 -5.45 0.62
N ALA A 125 -2.19 -4.81 0.89
CA ALA A 125 -0.85 -5.38 0.67
C ALA A 125 -0.61 -6.65 1.50
N VAL A 126 -0.82 -6.58 2.81
CA VAL A 126 -0.58 -7.71 3.71
C VAL A 126 -1.59 -8.83 3.46
N SER A 127 -2.88 -8.50 3.27
CA SER A 127 -3.92 -9.50 2.99
C SER A 127 -3.70 -10.21 1.66
N THR A 128 -3.31 -9.48 0.62
CA THR A 128 -2.92 -10.06 -0.69
C THR A 128 -1.77 -11.03 -0.52
N ALA A 129 -0.70 -10.64 0.18
CA ALA A 129 0.43 -11.53 0.41
C ALA A 129 0.06 -12.77 1.24
N LYS A 130 -0.75 -12.59 2.30
CA LYS A 130 -1.27 -13.70 3.14
C LYS A 130 -2.00 -14.74 2.29
N ASN A 131 -2.90 -14.29 1.42
CA ASN A 131 -3.66 -15.17 0.52
C ASN A 131 -2.78 -15.86 -0.53
N LEU A 132 -1.58 -15.32 -0.80
CA LEU A 132 -0.56 -15.92 -1.65
C LEU A 132 0.42 -16.82 -0.87
N GLY A 133 0.12 -17.15 0.40
CA GLY A 133 0.92 -18.08 1.21
C GLY A 133 2.02 -17.42 2.05
N CYS A 134 2.00 -16.09 2.19
CA CYS A 134 2.94 -15.38 3.04
C CYS A 134 2.74 -15.72 4.53
N THR A 135 3.82 -16.07 5.21
CA THR A 135 3.87 -16.20 6.68
C THR A 135 4.74 -15.10 7.32
N THR A 136 5.63 -14.48 6.55
CA THR A 136 6.50 -13.38 7.01
C THR A 136 6.40 -12.20 6.04
N PHE A 137 5.82 -11.09 6.49
CA PHE A 137 5.69 -9.88 5.68
C PHE A 137 6.51 -8.72 6.27
N LEU A 138 7.48 -8.21 5.51
CA LEU A 138 8.47 -7.23 5.97
C LEU A 138 8.36 -5.91 5.20
N ALA A 139 8.75 -4.81 5.83
CA ALA A 139 8.95 -3.54 5.13
C ALA A 139 10.00 -2.67 5.85
N THR A 140 10.77 -1.91 5.07
CA THR A 140 11.56 -0.78 5.59
C THR A 140 10.69 0.47 5.62
N VAL A 141 10.36 0.94 6.82
CA VAL A 141 9.47 2.08 7.04
C VAL A 141 10.29 3.28 7.50
N GLN A 142 10.03 4.47 6.99
CA GLN A 142 10.68 5.69 7.51
C GLN A 142 10.36 5.85 9.00
N GLN A 143 11.35 6.19 9.83
CA GLN A 143 11.18 6.21 11.29
C GLN A 143 10.01 7.08 11.76
N GLN A 144 9.73 8.19 11.06
CA GLN A 144 8.57 9.06 11.35
C GLN A 144 7.20 8.37 11.27
N ASN A 145 7.09 7.28 10.51
CA ASN A 145 5.85 6.52 10.31
C ASN A 145 5.75 5.27 11.20
N GLU A 146 6.74 4.98 12.03
CA GLU A 146 6.79 3.76 12.86
C GLU A 146 5.54 3.61 13.73
N ARG A 147 5.15 4.65 14.48
CA ARG A 147 3.95 4.64 15.33
C ARG A 147 2.66 4.43 14.55
N TYR A 148 2.61 4.89 13.29
CA TYR A 148 1.46 4.67 12.42
C TYR A 148 1.35 3.19 12.05
N PHE A 149 2.47 2.55 11.69
CA PHE A 149 2.51 1.11 11.38
C PHE A 149 2.23 0.24 12.62
N GLN A 150 2.73 0.61 13.80
CA GLN A 150 2.43 -0.11 15.05
C GLN A 150 0.92 -0.18 15.35
N LYS A 151 0.17 0.90 15.09
CA LYS A 151 -1.30 0.92 15.20
C LYS A 151 -2.01 -0.03 14.22
N LEU A 152 -1.30 -0.50 13.20
CA LEU A 152 -1.79 -1.41 12.17
C LEU A 152 -1.24 -2.83 12.40
N CYS A 153 -0.90 -3.21 13.63
CA CYS A 153 -0.39 -4.55 13.95
C CYS A 153 0.94 -4.87 13.24
N TRP A 154 1.89 -3.93 13.30
CA TRP A 154 3.28 -4.16 12.89
C TRP A 154 4.22 -4.04 14.08
N ASP A 155 5.19 -4.94 14.15
CA ASP A 155 6.23 -4.94 15.15
C ASP A 155 7.53 -4.35 14.59
N THR A 156 8.18 -3.52 15.40
CA THR A 156 9.52 -3.01 15.12
C THR A 156 10.54 -4.11 15.33
N VAL A 157 11.36 -4.39 14.30
CA VAL A 157 12.43 -5.40 14.38
C VAL A 157 13.74 -4.73 14.79
N HIS A 158 14.23 -3.75 14.00
CA HIS A 158 15.41 -2.96 14.31
C HIS A 158 15.49 -1.67 13.46
N GLU A 159 16.26 -0.69 13.94
CA GLU A 159 16.56 0.54 13.20
C GLU A 159 17.63 0.31 12.13
N LEU A 160 17.50 1.02 11.00
CA LEU A 160 18.48 1.00 9.90
C LEU A 160 18.45 2.33 9.14
N ASN A 161 19.46 2.56 8.31
CA ASN A 161 19.50 3.73 7.43
C ASN A 161 19.28 3.32 5.98
N VAL A 162 18.38 4.01 5.30
CA VAL A 162 18.15 3.87 3.85
C VAL A 162 18.36 5.24 3.22
N ALA A 163 19.27 5.32 2.25
CA ALA A 163 19.64 6.58 1.58
C ALA A 163 19.95 7.73 2.56
N ASN A 164 20.71 7.44 3.62
CA ASN A 164 21.06 8.37 4.71
C ASN A 164 19.87 8.94 5.51
N LEU A 165 18.69 8.32 5.40
CA LEU A 165 17.52 8.66 6.19
C LEU A 165 17.19 7.53 7.18
N PRO A 166 16.75 7.87 8.40
CA PRO A 166 16.42 6.89 9.41
C PRO A 166 15.16 6.12 9.03
N HIS A 167 15.29 4.80 9.07
CA HIS A 167 14.24 3.84 8.82
C HIS A 167 14.21 2.81 9.95
N VAL A 168 13.14 2.01 9.96
CA VAL A 168 12.94 0.89 10.84
C VAL A 168 12.50 -0.28 9.99
N LEU A 169 13.15 -1.44 10.17
CA LEU A 169 12.66 -2.69 9.62
C LEU A 169 11.50 -3.12 10.50
N MET A 170 10.34 -3.31 9.89
CA MET A 170 9.13 -3.73 10.58
C MET A 170 8.57 -5.01 9.96
N GLN A 171 7.89 -5.81 10.78
CA GLN A 171 7.20 -7.02 10.38
C GLN A 171 5.71 -6.91 10.69
N ALA A 172 4.85 -7.28 9.75
CA ALA A 172 3.41 -7.34 9.98
C ALA A 172 3.04 -8.62 10.76
N GLN A 173 2.10 -8.50 11.69
CA GLN A 173 1.42 -9.65 12.32
C GLN A 173 0.37 -10.18 11.33
N VAL A 174 0.81 -11.01 10.38
CA VAL A 174 0.02 -11.46 9.21
C VAL A 174 -1.32 -12.10 9.60
N GLU A 175 -1.38 -12.77 10.74
CA GLU A 175 -2.58 -13.37 11.31
C GLU A 175 -3.72 -12.36 11.53
N ASN A 176 -3.39 -11.10 11.84
CA ASN A 176 -4.36 -10.03 12.13
C ASN A 176 -4.93 -9.36 10.87
N TYR A 177 -4.49 -9.78 9.68
CA TYR A 177 -4.96 -9.27 8.40
C TYR A 177 -5.98 -10.23 7.75
N PRO A 178 -7.09 -9.74 7.16
CA PRO A 178 -7.45 -8.34 7.03
C PRO A 178 -7.77 -7.68 8.37
N LEU A 179 -7.39 -6.41 8.51
CA LEU A 179 -7.66 -5.61 9.70
C LEU A 179 -9.17 -5.46 9.87
N GLN A 180 -9.72 -5.97 10.98
CA GLN A 180 -11.13 -5.77 11.34
C GLN A 180 -11.30 -4.42 12.03
N HIS A 181 -12.31 -3.62 11.63
CA HIS A 181 -12.80 -2.41 12.31
C HIS A 181 -11.81 -1.74 13.28
N VAL A 182 -10.72 -1.19 12.75
CA VAL A 182 -9.86 -0.33 13.56
C VAL A 182 -10.55 1.04 13.61
N VAL A 183 -11.27 1.30 14.70
CA VAL A 183 -11.93 2.57 15.02
C VAL A 183 -11.01 3.72 14.63
N MET A 184 -11.42 4.54 13.65
CA MET A 184 -10.84 5.86 13.49
C MET A 184 -11.06 6.57 14.82
N GLN A 185 -10.01 6.79 15.61
CA GLN A 185 -10.08 7.82 16.63
C GLN A 185 -10.48 9.09 15.88
N ALA A 186 -11.72 9.52 16.10
CA ALA A 186 -12.28 10.73 15.55
C ALA A 186 -11.38 11.88 15.99
N TYR A 187 -10.45 12.29 15.13
CA TYR A 187 -9.81 13.58 15.28
C TYR A 187 -10.89 14.61 14.96
N SER A 188 -11.50 15.16 16.03
CA SER A 188 -12.38 16.30 15.93
C SER A 188 -11.66 17.38 15.11
N TYR A 189 -12.27 17.82 14.02
CA TYR A 189 -11.94 19.09 13.39
C TYR A 189 -11.90 20.16 14.50
N ARG A 190 -10.72 20.72 14.78
CA ARG A 190 -10.70 22.08 15.30
C ARG A 190 -11.01 22.96 14.11
N GLU A 191 -12.25 23.44 14.05
CA GLU A 191 -12.58 24.62 13.27
C GLU A 191 -11.58 25.71 13.69
N VAL A 192 -10.76 26.15 12.73
CA VAL A 192 -10.03 27.40 12.87
C VAL A 192 -10.84 28.41 12.05
N CYS A 193 -11.59 29.22 12.78
CA CYS A 193 -12.16 30.48 12.30
C CYS A 193 -11.05 31.47 11.94
#